data_AF-A0A2E9BF05-F1
#
_entry.id   AF-A0A2E9BF05-F1
#
_cell.length_a   1.000
_cell.length_b   1.000
_cell.length_c   1.000
_cell.angle_alpha   90.00
_cell.angle_beta   90.00
_cell.angle_gamma   90.00
#
_symmetry.space_group_name_H-M   'P 1'
#
loop_
_entity.id
_entity.type
_entity.pdbx_description
1 polymer ?
#
loop_
_entity_poly.entity_id
_entity_poly.type
_entity_poly.pdbx_seq_one_letter_code
_entity_poly.pdbx_strand_id
1 'polypeptide(L)'
;MSEKIDFKGWVDFDWFIELDSFEFFIRAIEAWNDKNPNIAETWKAWPEDIEAFSMIPKEITSAIENSSEDESSIKLEWMDFAKYICHSGYIKIEENTITIEGKYGNTFSFDISMGLELWLPPGSLDEYGSSLKAIQDGARGKSNLGTHMKYLEASTATWKIKTHTEDDGLGFHDFPDHVKGLDLKQYEGYSTFIYPTKDTLVGNLKYLFDLLIEDYHIWEILHEQEVKRRKANEEWNKKWPNGRPDDWMYL
;
A
#
# COMPACT_ATOMS: atom_id res chain seq x y z
N MET A 1 0.77 43.47 13.59
CA MET A 1 -0.34 42.50 13.38
C MET A 1 -0.34 42.23 11.89
N SER A 2 0.12 41.05 11.45
CA SER A 2 -0.06 40.68 10.04
C SER A 2 -1.54 40.37 9.82
N GLU A 3 -2.14 40.93 8.78
CA GLU A 3 -3.48 40.54 8.35
C GLU A 3 -3.46 39.04 8.04
N LYS A 4 -4.31 38.27 8.72
CA LYS A 4 -4.59 36.89 8.30
C LYS A 4 -5.31 36.98 6.97
N ILE A 5 -4.70 36.43 5.92
CA ILE A 5 -5.33 36.32 4.62
C ILE A 5 -6.43 35.26 4.74
N ASP A 6 -7.65 35.57 4.28
CA ASP A 6 -8.75 34.60 4.19
C ASP A 6 -8.37 33.55 3.13
N PHE A 7 -7.82 32.43 3.59
CA PHE A 7 -7.37 31.34 2.75
C PHE A 7 -8.45 30.28 2.65
N LYS A 8 -8.79 29.86 1.42
CA LYS A 8 -9.78 28.84 1.14
C LYS A 8 -9.13 27.69 0.37
N GLY A 9 -8.72 26.62 1.06
CA GLY A 9 -7.95 25.51 0.46
C GLY A 9 -8.63 24.85 -0.74
N TRP A 10 -9.96 24.84 -0.77
CA TRP A 10 -10.77 24.25 -1.84
C TRP A 10 -10.83 25.07 -3.13
N VAL A 11 -10.51 26.37 -3.11
CA VAL A 11 -10.64 27.24 -4.30
C VAL A 11 -9.59 26.89 -5.35
N ASP A 12 -8.38 26.53 -4.92
CA ASP A 12 -7.25 26.19 -5.80
C ASP A 12 -6.99 24.68 -5.84
N PHE A 13 -7.97 23.87 -5.43
CA PHE A 13 -7.89 22.42 -5.45
C PHE A 13 -8.22 21.87 -6.85
N ASP A 14 -7.52 20.83 -7.27
CA ASP A 14 -7.78 20.16 -8.54
C ASP A 14 -8.96 19.20 -8.41
N TRP A 15 -10.15 19.69 -8.74
CA TRP A 15 -11.40 18.93 -8.68
C TRP A 15 -11.56 17.87 -9.77
N PHE A 16 -10.57 17.68 -10.66
CA PHE A 16 -10.58 16.59 -11.63
C PHE A 16 -10.02 15.28 -11.06
N ILE A 17 -9.44 15.30 -9.87
CA ILE A 17 -8.99 14.10 -9.17
C ILE A 17 -10.21 13.34 -8.62
N GLU A 18 -10.20 12.02 -8.75
CA GLU A 18 -11.29 11.15 -8.27
C GLU A 18 -11.48 11.28 -6.76
N LEU A 19 -12.69 11.62 -6.32
CA LEU A 19 -13.01 12.01 -4.94
C LEU A 19 -12.67 10.92 -3.90
N ASP A 20 -12.91 9.66 -4.24
CA ASP A 20 -12.69 8.52 -3.33
C ASP A 20 -11.29 7.91 -3.45
N SER A 21 -10.34 8.65 -4.03
CA SER A 21 -8.97 8.17 -4.24
C SER A 21 -7.99 8.60 -3.14
N PHE A 22 -6.92 7.82 -2.99
CA PHE A 22 -5.79 8.19 -2.14
C PHE A 22 -5.13 9.50 -2.59
N GLU A 23 -5.03 9.73 -3.90
CA GLU A 23 -4.52 10.98 -4.47
C GLU A 23 -5.32 12.18 -3.97
N PHE A 24 -6.66 12.13 -4.07
CA PHE A 24 -7.50 13.22 -3.61
C PHE A 24 -7.22 13.56 -2.15
N PHE A 25 -7.18 12.54 -1.30
CA PHE A 25 -6.93 12.71 0.13
C PHE A 25 -5.58 13.38 0.42
N ILE A 26 -4.49 12.91 -0.20
CA ILE A 26 -3.15 13.50 -0.02
C ILE A 26 -3.08 14.92 -0.58
N ARG A 27 -3.62 15.15 -1.78
CA ARG A 27 -3.63 16.47 -2.43
C ARG A 27 -4.48 17.47 -1.66
N ALA A 28 -5.55 17.03 -1.01
CA ALA A 28 -6.38 17.92 -0.19
C ALA A 28 -5.58 18.44 1.00
N ILE A 29 -4.85 17.56 1.68
CA ILE A 29 -3.94 17.95 2.78
C ILE A 29 -2.85 18.91 2.28
N GLU A 30 -2.24 18.62 1.13
CA GLU A 30 -1.24 19.51 0.49
C GLU A 30 -1.82 20.89 0.20
N ALA A 31 -2.99 20.97 -0.44
CA ALA A 31 -3.63 22.23 -0.79
C ALA A 31 -3.91 23.08 0.45
N TRP A 32 -4.32 22.47 1.57
CA TRP A 32 -4.61 23.20 2.80
C TRP A 32 -3.38 23.68 3.58
N ASN A 33 -2.20 23.14 3.27
CA ASN A 33 -0.97 23.44 4.00
C ASN A 33 0.07 24.17 3.15
N ASP A 34 0.47 23.61 2.01
CA ASP A 34 1.55 24.17 1.19
C ASP A 34 1.12 25.45 0.47
N LYS A 35 -0.15 25.52 0.05
CA LYS A 35 -0.73 26.73 -0.56
C LYS A 35 -1.21 27.76 0.45
N ASN A 36 -1.18 27.46 1.76
CA ASN A 36 -1.72 28.33 2.78
C ASN A 36 -0.68 29.36 3.26
N PRO A 37 -0.86 30.66 2.93
CA PRO A 37 0.12 31.70 3.25
C PRO A 37 0.24 31.96 4.76
N ASN A 38 -0.70 31.44 5.56
CA ASN A 38 -0.73 31.67 7.00
C ASN A 38 0.04 30.61 7.82
N ILE A 39 0.45 29.49 7.21
CA ILE A 39 1.03 28.33 7.94
C ILE A 39 2.14 27.58 7.19
N ALA A 40 2.62 28.11 6.05
CA ALA A 40 3.46 27.39 5.08
C ALA A 40 4.64 26.57 5.68
N GLU A 41 5.23 26.98 6.81
CA GLU A 41 6.35 26.24 7.42
C GLU A 41 5.92 25.09 8.34
N THR A 42 4.68 25.07 8.83
CA THR A 42 4.16 24.07 9.76
C THR A 42 2.84 23.52 9.25
N TRP A 43 2.90 22.41 8.49
CA TRP A 43 1.72 21.66 8.05
C TRP A 43 0.89 21.25 9.28
N LYS A 44 -0.16 22.01 9.56
CA LYS A 44 -0.98 21.92 10.79
C LYS A 44 -2.46 22.16 10.53
N ALA A 45 -2.85 22.50 9.30
CA ALA A 45 -4.25 22.66 8.95
C ALA A 45 -4.79 21.34 8.42
N TRP A 46 -5.76 20.79 9.15
CA TRP A 46 -6.61 19.73 8.62
C TRP A 46 -7.60 20.35 7.62
N PRO A 47 -7.78 19.77 6.42
CA PRO A 47 -8.80 20.24 5.47
C PRO A 47 -10.21 20.25 6.09
N GLU A 48 -10.90 21.38 5.99
CA GLU A 48 -12.30 21.48 6.47
C GLU A 48 -13.23 20.64 5.58
N ASP A 49 -14.14 19.90 6.23
CA ASP A 49 -15.18 19.06 5.59
C ASP A 49 -14.65 17.98 4.64
N ILE A 50 -13.38 17.59 4.73
CA ILE A 50 -12.81 16.54 3.85
C ILE A 50 -13.56 15.22 3.94
N GLU A 51 -14.13 14.92 5.11
CA GLU A 51 -14.93 13.72 5.35
C GLU A 51 -16.26 13.72 4.56
N ALA A 52 -16.71 14.88 4.06
CA ALA A 52 -17.90 15.01 3.23
C ALA A 52 -17.62 14.74 1.74
N PHE A 53 -16.36 14.79 1.32
CA PHE A 53 -15.96 14.73 -0.09
C PHE A 53 -15.09 13.53 -0.42
N SER A 54 -14.32 13.01 0.54
CA SER A 54 -13.31 11.98 0.31
C SER A 54 -13.57 10.77 1.16
N MET A 55 -13.25 9.61 0.62
CA MET A 55 -12.88 8.47 1.45
C MET A 55 -11.68 8.87 2.33
N ILE A 56 -11.82 8.72 3.65
CA ILE A 56 -10.72 8.93 4.60
C ILE A 56 -10.24 7.59 5.17
N PRO A 57 -8.99 7.49 5.63
CA PRO A 57 -8.49 6.31 6.30
C PRO A 57 -9.37 5.89 7.47
N LYS A 58 -9.64 4.58 7.59
CA LYS A 58 -10.55 4.03 8.59
C LYS A 58 -10.09 4.31 10.03
N GLU A 59 -8.79 4.35 10.29
CA GLU A 59 -8.20 4.88 11.53
C GLU A 59 -8.74 6.26 11.92
N ILE A 60 -8.87 7.19 10.96
CA ILE A 60 -9.39 8.55 11.20
C ILE A 60 -10.88 8.50 11.47
N THR A 61 -11.65 7.81 10.63
CA THR A 61 -13.10 7.65 10.83
C THR A 61 -13.40 7.09 12.21
N SER A 62 -12.67 6.05 12.60
CA SER A 62 -12.82 5.40 13.91
C SER A 62 -12.48 6.35 15.07
N ALA A 63 -11.46 7.19 14.91
CA ALA A 63 -11.09 8.18 15.93
C ALA A 63 -12.17 9.25 16.12
N ILE A 64 -12.75 9.75 15.02
CA ILE A 64 -13.83 10.75 15.03
C ILE A 64 -15.10 10.15 15.67
N GLU A 65 -15.54 8.98 15.20
CA GLU A 65 -16.78 8.33 15.67
C GLU A 65 -16.74 8.02 17.17
N ASN A 66 -15.56 7.66 17.69
CA ASN A 66 -15.37 7.33 19.10
C ASN A 66 -14.96 8.53 19.96
N SER A 67 -14.86 9.74 19.39
CA SER A 67 -14.34 10.93 20.09
C SER A 67 -13.03 10.65 20.81
N SER A 68 -12.11 10.00 20.11
CA SER A 68 -10.82 9.56 20.65
C SER A 68 -9.94 10.76 21.03
N GLU A 69 -9.27 10.66 22.18
CA GLU A 69 -8.24 11.65 22.57
C GLU A 69 -7.07 11.69 21.57
N ASP A 70 -6.90 10.64 20.76
CA ASP A 70 -5.84 10.51 19.76
C ASP A 70 -6.21 11.07 18.38
N GLU A 71 -7.42 11.59 18.15
CA GLU A 71 -7.83 12.10 16.82
C GLU A 71 -6.84 13.14 16.28
N SER A 72 -6.39 14.06 17.14
CA SER A 72 -5.46 15.12 16.75
C SER A 72 -4.06 14.58 16.41
N SER A 73 -3.59 13.54 17.10
CA SER A 73 -2.28 12.94 16.84
C SER A 73 -2.30 12.13 15.54
N ILE A 74 -3.39 11.40 15.27
CA ILE A 74 -3.59 10.66 14.01
C ILE A 74 -3.62 11.64 12.82
N LYS A 75 -4.40 12.73 12.91
CA LYS A 75 -4.44 13.76 11.86
C LYS A 75 -3.07 14.36 11.59
N LEU A 76 -2.29 14.62 12.64
CA LEU A 76 -0.92 15.12 12.51
C LEU A 76 -0.01 14.11 11.79
N GLU A 77 -0.11 12.82 12.12
CA GLU A 77 0.68 11.77 11.48
C GLU A 77 0.41 11.67 9.97
N TRP A 78 -0.86 11.80 9.58
CA TRP A 78 -1.29 11.86 8.18
C TRP A 78 -0.81 13.12 7.47
N MET A 79 -0.81 14.28 8.13
CA MET A 79 -0.26 15.52 7.56
C MET A 79 1.25 15.40 7.32
N ASP A 80 1.99 14.85 8.29
CA ASP A 80 3.43 14.61 8.14
C ASP A 80 3.71 13.59 7.01
N PHE A 81 2.85 12.59 6.86
CA PHE A 81 2.96 11.62 5.77
C PHE A 81 2.68 12.24 4.40
N ALA A 82 1.61 13.03 4.26
CA ALA A 82 1.32 13.75 3.03
C ALA A 82 2.48 14.68 2.64
N LYS A 83 3.06 15.41 3.60
CA LYS A 83 4.25 16.24 3.39
C LYS A 83 5.43 15.43 2.87
N TYR A 84 5.68 14.27 3.47
CA TYR A 84 6.74 13.37 3.04
C TYR A 84 6.55 12.93 1.58
N ILE A 85 5.33 12.56 1.19
CA ILE A 85 5.03 12.15 -0.18
C ILE A 85 5.27 13.31 -1.16
N CYS A 86 4.61 14.44 -0.94
CA CYS A 86 4.65 15.61 -1.83
C CYS A 86 6.08 16.15 -2.03
N HIS A 87 6.96 16.01 -1.04
CA HIS A 87 8.33 16.54 -1.10
C HIS A 87 9.41 15.50 -1.40
N SER A 88 9.08 14.21 -1.54
CA SER A 88 10.11 13.18 -1.75
C SER A 88 10.83 13.31 -3.09
N GLY A 89 10.11 13.69 -4.15
CA GLY A 89 10.57 13.61 -5.54
C GLY A 89 10.67 12.18 -6.11
N TYR A 90 10.53 11.14 -5.28
CA TYR A 90 10.60 9.73 -5.68
C TYR A 90 9.23 9.06 -5.82
N ILE A 91 8.18 9.70 -5.28
CA ILE A 91 6.84 9.13 -5.17
C ILE A 91 5.91 9.86 -6.13
N LYS A 92 5.21 9.09 -6.94
CA LYS A 92 4.11 9.54 -7.79
C LYS A 92 2.82 8.85 -7.34
N ILE A 93 1.73 9.61 -7.30
CA ILE A 93 0.39 9.12 -7.01
C ILE A 93 -0.46 9.40 -8.25
N GLU A 94 -1.21 8.39 -8.68
CA GLU A 94 -2.30 8.52 -9.66
C GLU A 94 -3.50 7.75 -9.11
N GLU A 95 -4.56 8.45 -8.75
CA GLU A 95 -5.73 7.91 -8.04
C GLU A 95 -5.31 7.10 -6.79
N ASN A 96 -5.45 5.77 -6.82
CA ASN A 96 -5.05 4.89 -5.73
C ASN A 96 -3.68 4.24 -5.94
N THR A 97 -3.11 4.35 -7.14
CA THR A 97 -1.85 3.73 -7.51
C THR A 97 -0.68 4.62 -7.10
N ILE A 98 0.23 4.03 -6.34
CA ILE A 98 1.52 4.60 -6.00
C ILE A 98 2.57 4.03 -6.93
N THR A 99 3.42 4.89 -7.47
CA THR A 99 4.65 4.51 -8.17
C THR A 99 5.84 5.13 -7.44
N ILE A 100 6.83 4.31 -7.11
CA ILE A 100 8.06 4.74 -6.42
C ILE A 100 9.26 4.43 -7.30
N GLU A 101 10.08 5.44 -7.54
CA GLU A 101 11.40 5.29 -8.17
C GLU A 101 12.46 5.06 -7.09
N GLY A 102 13.11 3.90 -7.15
CA GLY A 102 14.19 3.52 -6.27
C GLY A 102 15.51 4.22 -6.61
N LYS A 103 16.36 4.43 -5.60
CA LYS A 103 17.69 5.06 -5.77
C LYS A 103 18.63 4.30 -6.72
N TYR A 104 18.40 3.01 -6.96
CA TYR A 104 19.17 2.20 -7.90
C TYR A 104 18.46 1.98 -9.24
N GLY A 105 17.36 2.71 -9.49
CA GLY A 105 16.67 2.77 -10.78
C GLY A 105 15.54 1.75 -10.96
N ASN A 106 15.22 0.94 -9.94
CA ASN A 106 14.05 0.07 -9.99
C ASN A 106 12.77 0.89 -9.77
N THR A 107 11.70 0.51 -10.44
CA THR A 107 10.37 1.11 -10.22
C THR A 107 9.45 0.11 -9.54
N PHE A 108 8.74 0.58 -8.53
CA PHE A 108 7.79 -0.20 -7.75
C PHE A 108 6.40 0.42 -7.86
N SER A 109 5.35 -0.41 -7.88
CA SER A 109 3.98 0.10 -7.80
C SER A 109 3.02 -0.81 -7.05
N PHE A 110 1.98 -0.20 -6.50
CA PHE A 110 0.91 -0.86 -5.76
C PHE A 110 -0.26 0.12 -5.59
N ASP A 111 -1.45 -0.41 -5.37
CA ASP A 111 -2.62 0.38 -5.01
C ASP A 111 -2.79 0.44 -3.49
N ILE A 112 -3.20 1.59 -2.95
CA ILE A 112 -3.55 1.75 -1.53
C ILE A 112 -5.07 1.73 -1.36
N SER A 113 -5.57 0.90 -0.44
CA SER A 113 -6.95 0.98 0.05
C SER A 113 -7.01 1.63 1.42
N MET A 114 -7.56 2.85 1.50
CA MET A 114 -7.73 3.56 2.77
C MET A 114 -8.76 2.90 3.70
N GLY A 115 -9.79 2.25 3.16
CA GLY A 115 -10.87 1.65 3.95
C GLY A 115 -10.61 0.20 4.36
N LEU A 116 -9.82 -0.52 3.57
CA LEU A 116 -9.37 -1.87 3.91
C LEU A 116 -8.03 -1.87 4.67
N GLU A 117 -7.37 -0.71 4.74
CA GLU A 117 -6.08 -0.48 5.41
C GLU A 117 -4.99 -1.42 4.90
N LEU A 118 -4.91 -1.57 3.58
CA LEU A 118 -3.97 -2.48 2.92
C LEU A 118 -3.50 -1.94 1.57
N TRP A 119 -2.52 -2.62 0.97
CA TRP A 119 -2.15 -2.40 -0.43
C TRP A 119 -2.27 -3.68 -1.27
N LEU A 120 -2.40 -3.49 -2.57
CA LEU A 120 -2.61 -4.53 -3.58
C LEU A 120 -1.74 -4.27 -4.82
N PRO A 121 -1.63 -5.23 -5.76
CA PRO A 121 -1.07 -4.97 -7.08
C PRO A 121 -1.77 -3.77 -7.75
N PRO A 122 -1.05 -3.01 -8.60
CA PRO A 122 -1.63 -1.86 -9.27
C PRO A 122 -2.83 -2.25 -10.15
N GLY A 123 -3.89 -1.45 -10.09
CA GLY A 123 -5.13 -1.63 -10.85
C GLY A 123 -6.03 -2.78 -10.37
N SER A 124 -5.86 -3.26 -9.13
CA SER A 124 -6.58 -4.45 -8.64
C SER A 124 -7.60 -4.18 -7.53
N LEU A 125 -7.71 -2.93 -7.06
CA LEU A 125 -8.70 -2.55 -6.05
C LEU A 125 -10.14 -2.78 -6.51
N ASP A 126 -10.48 -2.45 -7.76
CA ASP A 126 -11.84 -2.63 -8.29
C ASP A 126 -12.23 -4.12 -8.36
N GLU A 127 -11.25 -4.97 -8.70
CA GLU A 127 -11.45 -6.42 -8.82
C GLU A 127 -11.63 -7.06 -7.44
N TYR A 128 -10.76 -6.73 -6.49
CA TYR A 128 -10.67 -7.44 -5.21
C TYR A 128 -11.39 -6.74 -4.05
N GLY A 129 -11.67 -5.44 -4.15
CA GLY A 129 -12.16 -4.61 -3.05
C GLY A 129 -13.44 -5.15 -2.40
N SER A 130 -14.43 -5.53 -3.21
CA SER A 130 -15.69 -6.10 -2.70
C SER A 130 -15.48 -7.44 -1.99
N SER A 131 -14.59 -8.29 -2.50
CA SER A 131 -14.25 -9.58 -1.92
C SER A 131 -13.50 -9.41 -0.59
N LEU A 132 -12.51 -8.51 -0.56
CA LEU A 132 -11.75 -8.18 0.65
C LEU A 132 -12.63 -7.58 1.72
N LYS A 133 -13.55 -6.69 1.35
CA LYS A 133 -14.53 -6.12 2.29
C LYS A 133 -15.39 -7.20 2.91
N ALA A 134 -15.95 -8.10 2.10
CA ALA A 134 -16.75 -9.21 2.61
C ALA A 134 -15.94 -10.13 3.55
N ILE A 135 -14.67 -10.39 3.25
CA ILE A 135 -13.78 -11.20 4.12
C ILE A 135 -13.53 -10.49 5.45
N GLN A 136 -13.29 -9.17 5.43
CA GLN A 136 -13.10 -8.35 6.63
C GLN A 136 -14.36 -8.35 7.51
N ASP A 137 -15.54 -8.35 6.88
CA ASP A 137 -16.85 -8.44 7.55
C ASP A 137 -17.19 -9.89 8.00
N GLY A 138 -16.27 -10.84 7.85
CA GLY A 138 -16.36 -12.20 8.39
C GLY A 138 -16.83 -13.27 7.40
N ALA A 139 -17.04 -12.94 6.13
CA ALA A 139 -17.41 -13.92 5.13
C ALA A 139 -16.29 -14.96 4.93
N ARG A 140 -16.68 -16.22 4.69
CA ARG A 140 -15.75 -17.34 4.45
C ARG A 140 -16.00 -18.08 3.13
N GLY A 141 -17.16 -17.89 2.50
CA GLY A 141 -17.45 -18.44 1.17
C GLY A 141 -17.46 -19.97 1.04
N LYS A 142 -17.29 -20.73 2.13
CA LYS A 142 -16.95 -22.17 2.09
C LYS A 142 -17.97 -23.08 1.39
N SER A 143 -19.23 -22.67 1.30
CA SER A 143 -20.30 -23.45 0.67
C SER A 143 -20.44 -23.21 -0.84
N ASN A 144 -19.77 -22.20 -1.39
CA ASN A 144 -19.79 -21.88 -2.82
C ASN A 144 -18.35 -21.81 -3.33
N LEU A 145 -17.95 -22.79 -4.15
CA LEU A 145 -16.59 -22.88 -4.68
C LEU A 145 -16.17 -21.61 -5.44
N GLY A 146 -17.06 -21.03 -6.26
CA GLY A 146 -16.75 -19.81 -7.01
C GLY A 146 -16.48 -18.61 -6.10
N THR A 147 -17.31 -18.42 -5.07
CA THR A 147 -17.08 -17.37 -4.06
C THR A 147 -15.81 -17.64 -3.24
N HIS A 148 -15.58 -18.90 -2.86
CA HIS A 148 -14.38 -19.27 -2.12
C HIS A 148 -13.11 -18.98 -2.91
N MET A 149 -13.06 -19.35 -4.20
CA MET A 149 -11.93 -19.08 -5.08
C MET A 149 -11.67 -17.58 -5.22
N LYS A 150 -12.72 -16.77 -5.48
CA LYS A 150 -12.60 -15.30 -5.53
C LYS A 150 -12.03 -14.71 -4.25
N TYR A 151 -12.47 -15.21 -3.09
CA TYR A 151 -11.96 -14.74 -1.79
C TYR A 151 -10.51 -15.14 -1.56
N LEU A 152 -10.12 -16.33 -2.00
CA LEU A 152 -8.74 -16.80 -1.92
C LEU A 152 -7.84 -15.94 -2.81
N GLU A 153 -8.22 -15.72 -4.06
CA GLU A 153 -7.51 -14.86 -5.03
C GLU A 153 -7.32 -13.45 -4.46
N ALA A 154 -8.40 -12.82 -3.99
CA ALA A 154 -8.36 -11.51 -3.36
C ALA A 154 -7.42 -11.48 -2.14
N SER A 155 -7.49 -12.49 -1.27
CA SER A 155 -6.59 -12.58 -0.10
C SER A 155 -5.12 -12.71 -0.52
N THR A 156 -4.84 -13.49 -1.57
CA THR A 156 -3.47 -13.65 -2.09
C THR A 156 -2.94 -12.41 -2.83
N ALA A 157 -3.80 -11.43 -3.12
CA ALA A 157 -3.36 -10.15 -3.66
C ALA A 157 -2.94 -9.15 -2.56
N THR A 158 -3.35 -9.37 -1.31
CA THR A 158 -3.01 -8.45 -0.21
C THR A 158 -1.51 -8.34 0.02
N TRP A 159 -1.06 -7.11 0.32
CA TRP A 159 0.33 -6.79 0.67
C TRP A 159 1.34 -6.98 -0.45
N LYS A 160 0.86 -7.15 -1.69
CA LYS A 160 1.69 -7.37 -2.86
C LYS A 160 2.06 -6.07 -3.53
N ILE A 161 3.32 -5.97 -3.95
CA ILE A 161 3.83 -4.89 -4.78
C ILE A 161 4.22 -5.43 -6.15
N LYS A 162 4.24 -4.58 -7.17
CA LYS A 162 4.83 -4.89 -8.47
C LYS A 162 6.23 -4.31 -8.53
N THR A 163 7.22 -5.17 -8.77
CA THR A 163 8.55 -4.78 -9.21
C THR A 163 8.46 -4.68 -10.73
N HIS A 164 8.67 -3.51 -11.33
CA HIS A 164 8.56 -3.31 -12.79
C HIS A 164 9.75 -3.93 -13.55
N THR A 165 10.10 -5.17 -13.23
CA THR A 165 11.07 -5.97 -13.97
C THR A 165 10.47 -6.39 -15.31
N GLU A 166 11.29 -6.42 -16.35
CA GLU A 166 10.87 -6.93 -17.66
C GLU A 166 10.38 -8.38 -17.52
N ASP A 167 9.16 -8.63 -17.99
CA ASP A 167 8.55 -9.96 -17.98
C ASP A 167 9.05 -10.76 -19.19
N ASP A 168 9.87 -11.77 -18.91
CA ASP A 168 10.36 -12.72 -19.92
C ASP A 168 9.36 -13.86 -20.18
N GLY A 169 8.19 -13.82 -19.51
CA GLY A 169 7.13 -14.82 -19.61
C GLY A 169 7.39 -16.09 -18.80
N LEU A 170 8.50 -16.18 -18.05
CA LEU A 170 8.85 -17.36 -17.24
C LEU A 170 8.46 -17.20 -15.76
N GLY A 171 8.05 -16.00 -15.35
CA GLY A 171 7.61 -15.69 -13.99
C GLY A 171 8.73 -15.61 -12.96
N PHE A 172 9.97 -15.90 -13.34
CA PHE A 172 11.18 -15.70 -12.54
C PHE A 172 11.93 -14.49 -13.06
N HIS A 173 12.42 -13.64 -12.15
CA HIS A 173 13.27 -12.50 -12.49
C HIS A 173 14.56 -12.58 -11.68
N ASP A 174 15.64 -12.07 -12.26
CA ASP A 174 16.90 -11.93 -11.55
C ASP A 174 16.78 -10.85 -10.46
N PHE A 175 17.43 -11.06 -9.32
CA PHE A 175 17.61 -9.99 -8.34
C PHE A 175 18.50 -8.89 -8.95
N PRO A 176 18.26 -7.61 -8.61
CA PRO A 176 19.07 -6.51 -9.14
C PRO A 176 20.55 -6.61 -8.79
N ASP A 177 21.41 -6.20 -9.73
CA ASP A 177 22.87 -6.31 -9.65
C ASP A 177 23.51 -5.55 -8.47
N HIS A 178 22.85 -4.50 -7.98
CA HIS A 178 23.36 -3.72 -6.85
C HIS A 178 23.24 -4.46 -5.52
N VAL A 179 22.41 -5.51 -5.45
CA VAL A 179 22.23 -6.35 -4.25
C VAL A 179 23.17 -7.55 -4.32
N LYS A 180 24.15 -7.58 -3.43
CA LYS A 180 25.25 -8.58 -3.46
C LYS A 180 25.10 -9.59 -2.34
N GLY A 181 25.74 -10.75 -2.52
CA GLY A 181 25.79 -11.79 -1.48
C GLY A 181 24.53 -12.66 -1.38
N LEU A 182 23.59 -12.51 -2.32
CA LEU A 182 22.39 -13.35 -2.37
C LEU A 182 22.72 -14.77 -2.82
N ASP A 183 22.27 -15.77 -2.03
CA ASP A 183 22.43 -17.20 -2.33
C ASP A 183 21.65 -17.60 -3.59
N LEU A 184 20.36 -17.23 -3.66
CA LEU A 184 19.53 -17.32 -4.85
C LEU A 184 19.75 -16.11 -5.77
N LYS A 185 19.76 -16.37 -7.08
CA LYS A 185 19.90 -15.33 -8.12
C LYS A 185 18.58 -14.84 -8.68
N GLN A 186 17.50 -15.59 -8.48
CA GLN A 186 16.19 -15.33 -9.06
C GLN A 186 15.09 -15.42 -8.01
N TYR A 187 14.03 -14.65 -8.21
CA TYR A 187 12.79 -14.67 -7.45
C TYR A 187 11.57 -14.78 -8.37
N GLU A 188 10.43 -15.21 -7.83
CA GLU A 188 9.18 -15.21 -8.59
C GLU A 188 8.51 -13.83 -8.54
N GLY A 189 8.31 -13.19 -9.70
CA GLY A 189 7.78 -11.82 -9.79
C GLY A 189 6.34 -11.69 -9.28
N TYR A 190 5.58 -12.80 -9.28
CA TYR A 190 4.25 -12.83 -8.70
C TYR A 190 4.22 -13.05 -7.17
N SER A 191 5.38 -13.25 -6.54
CA SER A 191 5.51 -13.54 -5.11
C SER A 191 6.21 -12.39 -4.34
N THR A 192 5.89 -11.16 -4.69
CA THR A 192 6.50 -9.93 -4.14
C THR A 192 5.64 -9.32 -3.03
N PHE A 193 5.68 -9.93 -1.86
CA PHE A 193 4.86 -9.52 -0.70
C PHE A 193 5.68 -8.75 0.32
N ILE A 194 5.15 -7.64 0.82
CA ILE A 194 5.71 -6.92 1.96
C ILE A 194 4.65 -6.84 3.03
N TYR A 195 4.79 -7.63 4.08
CA TYR A 195 3.79 -7.68 5.13
C TYR A 195 3.92 -6.48 6.08
N PRO A 196 2.80 -5.95 6.60
CA PRO A 196 2.82 -4.88 7.58
C PRO A 196 3.52 -5.33 8.87
N THR A 197 4.29 -4.43 9.47
CA THR A 197 5.03 -4.65 10.73
C THR A 197 4.78 -3.57 11.78
N LYS A 198 4.02 -2.53 11.43
CA LYS A 198 3.64 -1.42 12.28
C LYS A 198 2.17 -1.52 12.65
N ASP A 199 1.78 -0.77 13.66
CA ASP A 199 0.42 -0.79 14.21
C ASP A 199 -0.56 0.07 13.41
N THR A 200 -0.07 1.06 12.66
CA THR A 200 -0.89 1.99 11.85
C THR A 200 -0.64 1.82 10.35
N LEU A 201 -1.63 2.17 9.53
CA LEU A 201 -1.50 2.20 8.07
C LEU A 201 -0.38 3.15 7.65
N VAL A 202 -0.33 4.36 8.23
CA VAL A 202 0.72 5.34 7.93
C VAL A 202 2.10 4.81 8.28
N GLY A 203 2.26 4.17 9.45
CA GLY A 203 3.53 3.58 9.85
C GLY A 203 3.99 2.51 8.87
N ASN A 204 3.07 1.66 8.42
CA ASN A 204 3.35 0.61 7.44
C ASN A 204 3.70 1.18 6.06
N LEU A 205 2.97 2.20 5.59
CA LEU A 205 3.24 2.86 4.32
C LEU A 205 4.57 3.61 4.36
N LYS A 206 4.90 4.35 5.43
CA LYS A 206 6.21 5.00 5.59
C LYS A 206 7.35 3.97 5.50
N TYR A 207 7.23 2.88 6.25
CA TYR A 207 8.21 1.79 6.20
C TYR A 207 8.35 1.20 4.79
N LEU A 208 7.24 0.92 4.12
CA LEU A 208 7.25 0.43 2.74
C LEU A 208 7.93 1.45 1.81
N PHE A 209 7.56 2.72 1.90
CA PHE A 209 8.07 3.76 1.00
C PHE A 209 9.58 3.94 1.19
N ASP A 210 10.07 3.95 2.42
CA ASP A 210 11.51 4.00 2.71
C ASP A 210 12.24 2.79 2.12
N LEU A 211 11.70 1.56 2.27
CA LEU A 211 12.29 0.36 1.65
C LEU A 211 12.38 0.46 0.13
N LEU A 212 11.34 0.97 -0.52
CA LEU A 212 11.25 1.07 -1.98
C LEU A 212 12.13 2.20 -2.52
N ILE A 213 12.20 3.34 -1.83
CA ILE A 213 13.07 4.46 -2.20
C ILE A 213 14.54 4.09 -2.00
N GLU A 214 14.89 3.46 -0.87
CA GLU A 214 16.26 2.97 -0.65
C GLU A 214 16.67 1.92 -1.67
N ASP A 215 15.69 1.17 -2.18
CA ASP A 215 15.87 0.21 -3.26
C ASP A 215 17.00 -0.77 -2.92
N TYR A 216 17.04 -1.25 -1.69
CA TYR A 216 18.09 -2.18 -1.24
C TYR A 216 17.50 -3.25 -0.33
N HIS A 217 17.05 -2.87 0.86
CA HIS A 217 16.52 -3.80 1.85
C HIS A 217 15.24 -4.52 1.41
N ILE A 218 14.48 -3.93 0.48
CA ILE A 218 13.35 -4.60 -0.18
C ILE A 218 13.76 -5.94 -0.81
N TRP A 219 14.92 -5.98 -1.47
CA TRP A 219 15.40 -7.17 -2.17
C TRP A 219 15.90 -8.24 -1.21
N GLU A 220 16.47 -7.85 -0.08
CA GLU A 220 16.85 -8.78 0.99
C GLU A 220 15.61 -9.47 1.57
N ILE A 221 14.52 -8.71 1.80
CA ILE A 221 13.24 -9.26 2.25
C ILE A 221 12.69 -10.27 1.24
N LEU A 222 12.64 -9.89 -0.04
CA LEU A 222 12.15 -10.77 -1.11
C LEU A 222 13.02 -12.02 -1.29
N HIS A 223 14.34 -11.89 -1.12
CA HIS A 223 15.26 -13.03 -1.13
C HIS A 223 14.99 -14.01 0.00
N GLU A 224 14.82 -13.53 1.23
CA GLU A 224 14.50 -14.41 2.35
C GLU A 224 13.18 -15.16 2.15
N GLN A 225 12.17 -14.47 1.61
CA GLN A 225 10.89 -15.08 1.29
C GLN A 225 11.05 -16.18 0.24
N GLU A 226 11.82 -15.91 -0.82
CA GLU A 226 12.10 -16.86 -1.87
C GLU A 226 12.86 -18.09 -1.35
N VAL A 227 13.86 -17.90 -0.49
CA VAL A 227 14.58 -19.00 0.17
C VAL A 227 13.63 -19.86 1.00
N LYS A 228 12.79 -19.25 1.83
CA LYS A 228 11.79 -19.95 2.66
C LYS A 228 10.79 -20.73 1.79
N ARG A 229 10.32 -20.12 0.70
CA ARG A 229 9.37 -20.71 -0.24
C ARG A 229 9.95 -21.90 -0.98
N ARG A 230 11.17 -21.79 -1.52
CA ARG A 230 11.86 -22.92 -2.18
C ARG A 230 12.08 -24.08 -1.21
N LYS A 231 12.52 -23.79 0.01
CA LYS A 231 12.66 -24.82 1.06
C LYS A 231 11.34 -25.51 1.38
N ALA A 232 10.26 -24.75 1.55
CA ALA A 232 8.94 -25.33 1.79
C ALA A 232 8.50 -26.21 0.60
N ASN A 233 8.70 -25.74 -0.65
CA ASN A 233 8.40 -26.53 -1.85
C ASN A 233 9.22 -27.82 -1.93
N GLU A 234 10.51 -27.80 -1.55
CA GLU A 234 11.32 -29.01 -1.47
C GLU A 234 10.83 -29.99 -0.40
N GLU A 235 10.46 -29.49 0.78
CA GLU A 235 9.88 -30.31 1.85
C GLU A 235 8.56 -30.95 1.39
N TRP A 236 7.72 -30.18 0.69
CA TRP A 236 6.48 -30.69 0.10
C TRP A 236 6.72 -31.76 -0.96
N ASN A 237 7.68 -31.53 -1.87
CA ASN A 237 8.04 -32.48 -2.90
C ASN A 237 8.64 -33.77 -2.31
N LYS A 238 9.37 -33.68 -1.18
CA LYS A 238 9.85 -34.86 -0.44
C LYS A 238 8.71 -35.63 0.24
N LYS A 239 7.74 -34.92 0.83
CA LYS A 239 6.59 -35.52 1.50
C LYS A 239 5.65 -36.21 0.51
N TRP A 240 5.47 -35.61 -0.67
CA TRP A 240 4.54 -36.07 -1.70
C TRP A 240 5.19 -36.07 -3.10
N PRO A 241 6.11 -37.02 -3.36
CA PRO A 241 6.91 -37.03 -4.59
C PRO A 241 6.09 -37.29 -5.87
N ASN A 242 4.90 -37.86 -5.74
CA ASN A 242 3.99 -38.14 -6.86
C ASN A 242 2.86 -37.10 -6.98
N GLY A 243 3.02 -35.93 -6.34
CA GLY A 243 1.98 -34.91 -6.27
C GLY A 243 1.17 -34.99 -4.97
N ARG A 244 0.52 -33.88 -4.65
CA ARG A 244 -0.23 -33.72 -3.39
C ARG A 244 -1.54 -34.54 -3.45
N PRO A 245 -1.90 -35.29 -2.40
CA PRO A 245 -3.22 -35.90 -2.27
C PRO A 245 -4.31 -34.84 -2.35
N ASP A 246 -5.50 -35.13 -2.89
CA ASP A 246 -6.56 -34.12 -3.07
C ASP A 246 -7.00 -33.41 -1.78
N ASP A 247 -6.81 -34.06 -0.62
CA ASP A 247 -7.16 -33.56 0.71
C ASP A 247 -5.98 -32.96 1.49
N TRP A 248 -4.82 -32.75 0.85
CA TRP A 248 -3.59 -32.33 1.52
C TRP A 248 -3.71 -31.02 2.32
N MET A 249 -4.64 -30.13 1.96
CA MET A 249 -4.90 -28.88 2.67
C MET A 249 -5.62 -29.09 4.02
N TYR A 250 -6.03 -30.32 4.33
CA TYR A 250 -6.75 -30.71 5.55
C TYR A 250 -5.97 -31.73 6.42
N LEU A 251 -4.73 -32.09 6.04
CA LEU A 251 -3.84 -33.04 6.72
C LEU A 251 -2.74 -32.33 7.52
#